data_AF-A0AAV2R6X3-F1
#
_entry.id   AF-A0AAV2R6X3-F1
#
_cell.length_a   1.000
_cell.length_b   1.000
_cell.length_c   1.000
_cell.angle_alpha   90.00
_cell.angle_beta   90.00
_cell.angle_gamma   90.00
#
_symmetry.space_group_name_H-M   'P 1'
#
loop_
_entity.id
_entity.type
_entity.pdbx_description
1 polymer ?
#
loop_
_entity_poly.entity_id
_entity_poly.type
_entity_poly.pdbx_seq_one_letter_code
_entity_poly.pdbx_strand_id
1 'polypeptide(L)'
;EQKLKVLNVLVGQILTYASVRDILEENIEKLKEAKNNLRQHKWEILRKEKEEDAARIQEKRDKKQKEREKFLKEMEKRAAEAGGAVVNGDVSKEKEEPEEEEMEEEEEDEEEKAERLEREEKKKERAKSEHLKKETELIKQMLDMASGINLASLGQDRAYRRYWVFGNIPGLFIEDNEQNPGLCRDSPTPYKPNLNPTESPELLKQV
;
A
#
# COMPACT_ATOMS: atom_id res chain seq x y z
N GLU A 1 1.58 48.10 7.26
CA GLU A 1 2.18 48.08 8.61
C GLU A 1 1.16 48.11 9.76
N GLN A 2 0.28 49.12 9.84
CA GLN A 2 -0.71 49.23 10.95
C GLN A 2 -1.69 48.04 11.04
N LYS A 3 -2.20 47.54 9.90
CA LYS A 3 -3.09 46.36 9.88
C LYS A 3 -2.44 45.11 10.49
N LEU A 4 -1.15 44.90 10.23
CA LEU A 4 -0.35 43.80 10.80
C LEU A 4 -0.16 43.97 12.32
N LYS A 5 0.08 45.20 12.80
CA LYS A 5 0.17 45.48 14.23
C LYS A 5 -1.14 45.18 14.95
N VAL A 6 -2.28 45.58 14.37
CA VAL A 6 -3.62 45.27 14.89
C VAL A 6 -3.84 43.75 14.90
N LEU A 7 -3.49 43.06 13.82
CA LEU A 7 -3.64 41.60 13.74
C LEU A 7 -2.82 40.87 14.81
N ASN A 8 -1.56 41.29 15.04
CA ASN A 8 -0.71 40.73 16.08
C ASN A 8 -1.29 40.91 17.49
N VAL A 9 -1.87 42.08 17.78
CA VAL A 9 -2.53 42.32 19.07
C VAL A 9 -3.75 41.43 19.22
N LEU A 10 -4.58 41.31 18.18
CA LEU A 10 -5.77 40.45 18.21
C LEU A 10 -5.42 38.97 18.36
N VAL A 11 -4.38 38.49 17.66
CA VAL A 11 -3.87 37.11 17.81
C VAL A 11 -3.36 36.90 19.23
N GLY A 12 -2.55 37.83 19.76
CA GLY A 12 -2.07 37.78 21.13
C GLY A 12 -3.23 37.71 22.13
N GLN A 13 -4.25 38.54 21.96
CA GLN A 13 -5.44 38.56 22.80
C GLN A 13 -6.23 37.24 22.70
N ILE A 14 -6.43 36.71 21.49
CA ILE A 14 -7.09 35.40 21.29
C ILE A 14 -6.33 34.30 22.03
N LEU A 15 -5.00 34.30 21.93
CA LEU A 15 -4.13 33.35 22.61
C LEU A 15 -4.10 33.52 24.13
N THR A 16 -4.61 34.63 24.71
CA THR A 16 -4.75 34.73 26.18
C THR A 16 -5.96 33.98 26.71
N TYR A 17 -7.00 33.74 25.90
CA TYR A 17 -8.18 33.00 26.34
C TYR A 17 -7.88 31.50 26.44
N ALA A 18 -7.90 30.97 27.67
CA ALA A 18 -7.62 29.56 27.92
C ALA A 18 -8.55 28.64 27.14
N SER A 19 -9.85 28.92 27.13
CA SER A 19 -10.84 28.13 26.40
C SER A 19 -10.58 28.03 24.89
N VAL A 20 -10.08 29.11 24.27
CA VAL A 20 -9.77 29.09 22.83
C VAL A 20 -8.49 28.29 22.56
N ARG A 21 -7.49 28.39 23.43
CA ARG A 21 -6.28 27.56 23.34
C ARG A 21 -6.62 26.08 23.49
N ASP A 22 -7.42 25.72 24.48
CA ASP A 22 -7.80 24.33 24.74
C ASP A 22 -8.51 23.73 23.51
N ILE A 23 -9.43 24.47 22.88
CA ILE A 23 -10.10 24.04 21.64
C ILE A 23 -9.11 23.87 20.48
N LEU A 24 -8.15 24.79 20.32
CA LEU A 24 -7.13 24.70 19.27
C LEU A 24 -6.21 23.50 19.48
N GLU A 25 -5.74 23.29 20.72
CA GLU A 25 -4.89 22.16 21.09
C GLU A 25 -5.60 20.84 20.88
N GLU A 26 -6.85 20.71 21.33
CA GLU A 26 -7.68 19.52 21.13
C GLU A 26 -7.88 19.22 19.63
N ASN A 27 -8.17 20.24 18.81
CA ASN A 27 -8.30 20.07 17.37
C ASN A 27 -6.99 19.59 16.73
N ILE A 28 -5.84 20.17 17.14
CA ILE A 28 -4.51 19.76 16.65
C ILE A 28 -4.21 18.31 17.02
N GLU A 29 -4.51 17.89 18.24
CA GLU A 29 -4.34 16.51 18.70
C GLU A 29 -5.20 15.55 17.89
N LYS A 30 -6.48 15.87 17.72
CA LYS A 30 -7.41 15.10 16.90
C LYS A 30 -6.94 14.98 15.45
N LEU A 31 -6.43 16.05 14.84
CA LEU A 31 -5.86 16.00 13.49
C LEU A 31 -4.64 15.06 13.43
N LYS A 32 -3.75 15.11 14.42
CA LYS A 32 -2.59 14.19 14.50
C LYS A 32 -3.05 12.74 14.61
N GLU A 33 -4.06 12.47 15.42
CA GLU A 33 -4.66 11.14 15.56
C GLU A 33 -5.24 10.64 14.24
N ALA A 34 -6.04 11.46 13.54
CA ALA A 34 -6.61 11.09 12.24
C ALA A 34 -5.53 10.77 11.19
N LYS A 35 -4.45 11.56 11.14
CA LYS A 35 -3.29 11.28 10.27
C LYS A 35 -2.61 9.96 10.63
N ASN A 36 -2.42 9.69 11.92
CA ASN A 36 -1.84 8.43 12.38
C ASN A 36 -2.72 7.23 12.02
N ASN A 37 -4.04 7.34 12.19
CA ASN A 37 -4.99 6.27 11.82
C ASN A 37 -4.96 5.97 10.31
N LEU A 38 -4.96 7.01 9.47
CA LEU A 38 -4.81 6.83 8.01
C LEU A 38 -3.48 6.16 7.66
N ARG A 39 -2.39 6.58 8.30
CA ARG A 39 -1.07 5.96 8.11
C ARG A 39 -1.07 4.51 8.56
N GLN A 40 -1.54 4.20 9.77
CA GLN A 40 -1.60 2.83 10.30
C GLN A 40 -2.41 1.92 9.39
N HIS A 41 -3.59 2.37 8.93
CA HIS A 41 -4.43 1.63 7.99
C HIS A 41 -3.68 1.27 6.70
N LYS A 42 -3.02 2.24 6.07
CA LYS A 42 -2.21 2.00 4.85
C LYS A 42 -1.08 1.00 5.11
N TRP A 43 -0.45 1.07 6.28
CA TRP A 43 0.65 0.19 6.66
C TRP A 43 0.21 -1.24 6.95
N GLU A 44 -0.91 -1.40 7.66
CA GLU A 44 -1.53 -2.71 7.93
C GLU A 44 -1.81 -3.45 6.63
N ILE A 45 -2.25 -2.71 5.60
CA ILE A 45 -2.68 -3.30 4.35
C ILE A 45 -1.49 -3.68 3.48
N LEU A 46 -0.51 -2.79 3.37
CA LEU A 46 0.76 -3.12 2.70
C LEU A 46 1.46 -4.32 3.37
N ARG A 47 1.37 -4.41 4.71
CA ARG A 47 1.90 -5.54 5.46
C ARG A 47 1.14 -6.82 5.13
N LYS A 48 -0.18 -6.78 5.13
CA LYS A 48 -1.03 -7.93 4.81
C LYS A 48 -0.80 -8.43 3.38
N GLU A 49 -0.70 -7.54 2.40
CA GLU A 49 -0.37 -7.90 1.01
C GLU A 49 1.00 -8.59 0.91
N LYS A 50 2.02 -8.09 1.64
CA LYS A 50 3.33 -8.75 1.71
C LYS A 50 3.28 -10.13 2.36
N GLU A 51 2.50 -10.29 3.44
CA GLU A 51 2.33 -11.58 4.11
C GLU A 51 1.61 -12.59 3.20
N GLU A 52 0.57 -12.17 2.48
CA GLU A 52 -0.15 -13.00 1.49
C GLU A 52 0.73 -13.39 0.29
N ASP A 53 1.54 -12.45 -0.24
CA ASP A 53 2.48 -12.73 -1.32
C ASP A 53 3.59 -13.71 -0.89
N ALA A 54 4.11 -13.56 0.32
CA ALA A 54 5.10 -14.46 0.88
C ALA A 54 4.53 -15.87 1.10
N ALA A 55 3.30 -15.97 1.63
CA ALA A 55 2.59 -17.23 1.81
C ALA A 55 2.36 -17.95 0.46
N ARG A 56 1.95 -17.21 -0.59
CA ARG A 56 1.80 -17.76 -1.95
C ARG A 56 3.11 -18.29 -2.53
N ILE A 57 4.23 -17.63 -2.26
CA ILE A 57 5.55 -18.08 -2.71
C ILE A 57 5.98 -19.33 -1.93
N GLN A 58 5.74 -19.37 -0.61
CA GLN A 58 6.02 -20.54 0.22
C GLN A 58 5.17 -21.75 -0.22
N GLU A 59 3.88 -21.57 -0.45
CA GLU A 59 2.99 -22.65 -0.89
C GLU A 59 3.45 -23.26 -2.23
N LYS A 60 3.89 -22.43 -3.19
CA LYS A 60 4.46 -22.90 -4.46
C LYS A 60 5.78 -23.65 -4.28
N ARG A 61 6.61 -23.27 -3.29
CA ARG A 61 7.86 -23.96 -2.97
C ARG A 61 7.58 -25.31 -2.30
N ASP A 62 6.65 -25.34 -1.36
CA ASP A 62 6.27 -26.54 -0.62
C ASP A 62 5.60 -27.57 -1.53
N LYS A 63 4.73 -27.14 -2.47
CA LYS A 63 4.15 -28.00 -3.51
C LYS A 63 5.23 -28.64 -4.39
N LYS A 64 6.14 -27.85 -4.94
CA LYS A 64 7.28 -28.34 -5.75
C LYS A 64 8.21 -29.28 -4.98
N GLN A 65 8.42 -29.04 -3.69
CA GLN A 65 9.23 -29.92 -2.85
C GLN A 65 8.53 -31.25 -2.62
N LYS A 66 7.22 -31.24 -2.32
CA LYS A 66 6.42 -32.47 -2.16
C LYS A 66 6.36 -33.28 -3.45
N GLU A 67 6.21 -32.64 -4.61
CA GLU A 67 6.26 -33.31 -5.92
C GLU A 67 7.61 -34.00 -6.15
N ARG A 68 8.72 -33.31 -5.86
CA ARG A 68 10.07 -33.91 -5.95
C ARG A 68 10.27 -35.08 -4.99
N GLU A 69 9.76 -34.98 -3.76
CA GLU A 69 9.84 -36.07 -2.78
C GLU A 69 8.99 -37.28 -3.19
N LYS A 70 7.80 -37.07 -3.77
CA LYS A 70 6.97 -38.15 -4.33
C LYS A 70 7.70 -38.83 -5.50
N PHE A 71 8.21 -38.05 -6.45
CA PHE A 71 8.95 -38.55 -7.61
C PHE A 71 10.18 -39.39 -7.20
N LEU A 72 10.96 -38.91 -6.23
CA LEU A 72 12.12 -39.66 -5.71
C LEU A 72 11.72 -40.98 -5.05
N LYS A 73 10.66 -41.00 -4.24
CA LYS A 73 10.15 -42.22 -3.60
C LYS A 73 9.63 -43.22 -4.62
N GLU A 74 8.99 -42.75 -5.68
CA GLU A 74 8.47 -43.60 -6.75
C GLU A 74 9.60 -44.21 -7.57
N MET A 75 10.62 -43.42 -7.93
CA MET A 75 11.84 -43.91 -8.57
C MET A 75 12.60 -44.92 -7.70
N GLU A 76 12.68 -44.70 -6.39
CA GLU A 76 13.30 -45.63 -5.44
C GLU A 76 12.52 -46.96 -5.34
N LYS A 77 11.19 -46.91 -5.28
CA LYS A 77 10.34 -48.11 -5.32
C LYS A 77 10.52 -48.88 -6.63
N ARG A 78 10.51 -48.19 -7.78
CA ARG A 78 10.71 -48.80 -9.10
C ARG A 78 12.10 -49.43 -9.23
N ALA A 79 13.14 -48.82 -8.65
CA ALA A 79 14.48 -49.38 -8.60
C ALA A 79 14.60 -50.61 -7.66
N ALA A 80 13.88 -50.62 -6.53
CA ALA A 80 13.83 -51.76 -5.63
C ALA A 80 13.07 -52.96 -6.23
N GLU A 81 11.97 -52.70 -6.96
CA GLU A 81 11.20 -53.71 -7.68
C GLU A 81 11.94 -54.26 -8.91
N ALA A 82 12.79 -53.44 -9.55
CA ALA A 82 13.65 -53.85 -10.65
C ALA A 82 14.83 -54.77 -10.24
N GLY A 83 14.97 -55.13 -8.95
CA GLY A 83 15.69 -56.31 -8.49
C GLY A 83 17.00 -56.64 -9.19
N GLY A 84 18.07 -55.88 -8.91
CA GLY A 84 19.46 -56.34 -8.96
C GLY A 84 19.92 -57.09 -10.22
N ALA A 85 20.04 -56.40 -11.37
CA ALA A 85 20.95 -56.80 -12.44
C ALA A 85 22.20 -55.93 -12.38
N VAL A 86 23.25 -56.42 -11.71
CA VAL A 86 24.60 -55.87 -11.90
C VAL A 86 25.05 -56.27 -13.30
N VAL A 87 25.01 -55.34 -14.25
CA VAL A 87 25.82 -55.40 -15.47
C VAL A 87 26.76 -54.20 -15.44
N ASN A 88 28.04 -54.49 -15.17
CA ASN A 88 29.14 -53.58 -15.51
C ASN A 88 29.07 -53.29 -17.01
N GLY A 89 28.85 -52.04 -17.38
CA GLY A 89 28.76 -51.62 -18.78
C GLY A 89 28.86 -50.11 -18.89
N ASP A 90 30.02 -49.66 -19.35
CA ASP A 90 30.41 -48.29 -19.66
C ASP A 90 29.48 -47.63 -20.68
N VAL A 91 29.34 -46.29 -20.55
CA VAL A 91 29.02 -45.30 -21.60
C VAL A 91 27.55 -44.93 -21.94
N SER A 92 27.42 -43.61 -22.17
CA SER A 92 26.41 -42.86 -22.92
C SER A 92 25.17 -42.33 -22.21
N LYS A 93 25.36 -41.11 -21.69
CA LYS A 93 24.49 -39.93 -21.82
C LYS A 93 23.45 -40.01 -22.95
N GLU A 94 22.21 -40.36 -22.61
CA GLU A 94 21.03 -39.91 -23.33
C GLU A 94 20.05 -39.31 -22.31
N LYS A 95 19.74 -38.02 -22.54
CA LYS A 95 18.63 -37.33 -21.89
C LYS A 95 17.36 -37.86 -22.54
N GLU A 96 16.71 -38.83 -21.92
CA GLU A 96 15.29 -39.03 -22.13
C GLU A 96 14.58 -38.24 -21.03
N GLU A 97 13.93 -37.15 -21.44
CA GLU A 97 12.90 -36.49 -20.64
C GLU A 97 11.74 -37.48 -20.54
N PRO A 98 11.34 -37.94 -19.33
CA PRO A 98 10.12 -38.70 -19.20
C PRO A 98 8.96 -37.76 -19.52
N GLU A 99 8.19 -38.12 -20.54
CA GLU A 99 6.90 -37.54 -20.89
C GLU A 99 6.05 -37.34 -19.65
N GLU A 100 5.30 -36.24 -19.67
CA GLU A 100 4.33 -35.80 -18.69
C GLU A 100 3.26 -36.88 -18.47
N GLU A 101 3.51 -37.85 -17.59
CA GLU A 101 2.46 -38.74 -17.09
C GLU A 101 1.53 -37.95 -16.16
N GLU A 102 0.28 -37.96 -16.57
CA GLU A 102 -0.84 -37.17 -16.06
C GLU A 102 -0.97 -37.26 -14.54
N MET A 103 -1.13 -36.09 -13.92
CA MET A 103 -1.52 -35.97 -12.53
C MET A 103 -2.87 -36.67 -12.32
N GLU A 104 -2.90 -37.67 -11.45
CA GLU A 104 -4.08 -37.92 -10.63
C GLU A 104 -4.28 -36.69 -9.71
N GLU A 105 -4.85 -35.62 -10.29
CA GLU A 105 -5.63 -34.67 -9.52
C GLU A 105 -6.82 -35.45 -8.96
N GLU A 106 -7.05 -35.38 -7.66
CA GLU A 106 -8.36 -35.74 -7.09
C GLU A 106 -9.41 -35.04 -7.96
N GLU A 107 -10.31 -35.79 -8.61
CA GLU A 107 -11.40 -35.29 -9.45
C GLU A 107 -12.38 -34.47 -8.58
N GLU A 108 -11.98 -33.26 -8.20
CA GLU A 108 -12.91 -32.16 -7.94
C GLU A 108 -13.54 -31.83 -9.31
N ASP A 109 -14.87 -31.87 -9.39
CA ASP A 109 -15.61 -31.55 -10.60
C ASP A 109 -15.12 -30.19 -11.15
N GLU A 110 -14.81 -30.07 -12.44
CA GLU A 110 -14.27 -28.81 -13.01
C GLU A 110 -15.19 -27.62 -12.73
N GLU A 111 -16.50 -27.90 -12.62
CA GLU A 111 -17.54 -26.96 -12.22
C GLU A 111 -17.38 -26.47 -10.77
N GLU A 112 -17.02 -27.34 -9.82
CA GLU A 112 -16.79 -27.02 -8.41
C GLU A 112 -15.49 -26.20 -8.23
N LYS A 113 -14.44 -26.53 -8.99
CA LYS A 113 -13.17 -25.79 -9.01
C LYS A 113 -13.37 -24.37 -9.57
N ALA A 114 -14.18 -24.21 -10.62
CA ALA A 114 -14.53 -22.92 -11.19
C ALA A 114 -15.38 -22.06 -10.23
N GLU A 115 -16.39 -22.64 -9.58
CA GLU A 115 -17.23 -21.94 -8.60
C GLU A 115 -16.41 -21.47 -7.38
N ARG A 116 -15.44 -22.28 -6.94
CA ARG A 116 -14.54 -21.92 -5.82
C ARG A 116 -13.67 -20.71 -6.18
N LEU A 117 -13.10 -20.68 -7.38
CA LEU A 117 -12.27 -19.58 -7.86
C LEU A 117 -13.08 -18.28 -7.99
N GLU A 118 -14.27 -18.33 -8.57
CA GLU A 118 -15.15 -17.17 -8.70
C GLU A 118 -15.55 -16.61 -7.31
N ARG A 119 -15.85 -17.50 -6.36
CA ARG A 119 -16.16 -17.12 -4.98
C ARG A 119 -14.97 -16.46 -4.28
N GLU A 120 -13.75 -16.90 -4.55
CA GLU A 120 -12.53 -16.28 -4.01
C GLU A 120 -12.25 -14.91 -4.64
N GLU A 121 -12.43 -14.75 -5.95
CA GLU A 121 -12.27 -13.47 -6.63
C GLU A 121 -13.27 -12.43 -6.11
N LYS A 122 -14.54 -12.81 -5.98
CA LYS A 122 -15.59 -11.95 -5.43
C LYS A 122 -15.32 -11.55 -3.97
N LYS A 123 -14.73 -12.43 -3.16
CA LYS A 123 -14.28 -12.10 -1.80
C LYS A 123 -13.14 -11.08 -1.82
N LYS A 124 -12.14 -11.26 -2.70
CA LYS A 124 -11.01 -10.32 -2.86
C LYS A 124 -11.49 -8.95 -3.32
N GLU A 125 -12.42 -8.89 -4.27
CA GLU A 125 -12.99 -7.63 -4.76
C GLU A 125 -13.77 -6.90 -3.66
N ARG A 126 -14.61 -7.61 -2.90
CA ARG A 126 -15.32 -7.04 -1.74
C ARG A 126 -14.34 -6.47 -0.71
N ALA A 127 -13.30 -7.22 -0.36
CA ALA A 127 -12.28 -6.77 0.59
C ALA A 127 -11.54 -5.50 0.10
N LYS A 128 -11.21 -5.42 -1.20
CA LYS A 128 -10.62 -4.22 -1.80
C LYS A 128 -11.57 -3.02 -1.76
N SER A 129 -12.85 -3.23 -2.07
CA SER A 129 -13.87 -2.18 -1.98
C SER A 129 -14.05 -1.68 -0.55
N GLU A 130 -14.13 -2.58 0.44
CA GLU A 130 -14.24 -2.23 1.86
C GLU A 130 -13.01 -1.44 2.33
N HIS A 131 -11.82 -1.86 1.92
CA HIS A 131 -10.58 -1.15 2.19
C HIS A 131 -10.61 0.28 1.64
N LEU A 132 -10.98 0.43 0.36
CA LEU A 132 -11.04 1.74 -0.28
C LEU A 132 -12.07 2.65 0.43
N LYS A 133 -13.23 2.12 0.80
CA LYS A 133 -14.25 2.85 1.56
C LYS A 133 -13.68 3.35 2.90
N LYS A 134 -13.03 2.47 3.66
CA LYS A 134 -12.42 2.83 4.95
C LYS A 134 -11.30 3.87 4.79
N GLU A 135 -10.46 3.75 3.77
CA GLU A 135 -9.44 4.74 3.45
C GLU A 135 -10.07 6.11 3.11
N THR A 136 -11.11 6.14 2.27
CA THR A 136 -11.81 7.39 1.94
C THR A 136 -12.48 8.04 3.14
N GLU A 137 -13.02 7.24 4.06
CA GLU A 137 -13.61 7.73 5.30
C GLU A 137 -12.56 8.37 6.23
N LEU A 138 -11.40 7.72 6.40
CA LEU A 138 -10.29 8.25 7.17
C LEU A 138 -9.73 9.55 6.58
N ILE A 139 -9.61 9.62 5.24
CA ILE A 139 -9.22 10.86 4.55
C ILE A 139 -10.24 11.96 4.79
N LYS A 140 -11.54 11.66 4.68
CA LYS A 140 -12.60 12.64 4.92
C LYS A 140 -12.57 13.15 6.36
N GLN A 141 -12.41 12.28 7.34
CA GLN A 141 -12.26 12.67 8.75
C GLN A 141 -11.04 13.57 8.96
N MET A 142 -9.89 13.22 8.39
CA MET A 142 -8.69 14.04 8.48
C MET A 142 -8.90 15.42 7.83
N LEU A 143 -9.53 15.50 6.66
CA LEU A 143 -9.83 16.77 5.99
C LEU A 143 -10.80 17.64 6.79
N ASP A 144 -11.82 17.03 7.40
CA ASP A 144 -12.79 17.73 8.26
C ASP A 144 -12.08 18.34 9.48
N MET A 145 -11.21 17.57 10.15
CA MET A 145 -10.44 18.07 11.29
C MET A 145 -9.38 19.10 10.89
N ALA A 146 -8.79 18.96 9.70
CA ALA A 146 -7.88 19.96 9.16
C ALA A 146 -8.59 21.29 8.85
N SER A 147 -9.87 21.24 8.46
CA SER A 147 -10.67 22.46 8.21
C SER A 147 -10.88 23.29 9.48
N GLY A 148 -10.97 22.65 10.65
CA GLY A 148 -11.07 23.31 11.96
C GLY A 148 -9.80 24.07 12.38
N ILE A 149 -8.67 23.77 11.75
CA ILE A 149 -7.36 24.40 12.00
C ILE A 149 -6.92 25.28 10.80
N ASN A 150 -7.68 25.19 9.69
CA ASN A 150 -7.57 26.01 8.49
C ASN A 150 -6.18 26.06 7.83
N LEU A 151 -5.40 24.99 8.00
CA LEU A 151 -4.09 24.83 7.37
C LEU A 151 -4.21 23.78 6.25
N ALA A 152 -4.43 24.25 5.01
CA ALA A 152 -4.49 23.38 3.83
C ALA A 152 -3.19 23.48 3.03
N SER A 153 -2.47 22.37 2.88
CA SER A 153 -1.34 22.30 1.93
C SER A 153 -1.86 22.12 0.51
N LEU A 154 -1.48 23.01 -0.40
CA LEU A 154 -1.75 22.88 -1.84
C LEU A 154 -0.85 21.84 -2.52
N GLY A 155 0.32 21.58 -1.93
CA GLY A 155 1.31 20.66 -2.48
C GLY A 155 2.70 21.30 -2.56
N GLN A 156 3.54 20.72 -3.41
CA GLN A 156 4.93 21.15 -3.61
C GLN A 156 5.22 21.45 -5.08
N ASP A 157 6.12 22.40 -5.35
CA ASP A 157 6.66 22.62 -6.70
C ASP A 157 7.88 21.73 -7.01
N ARG A 158 8.48 21.95 -8.18
CA ARG A 158 9.69 21.23 -8.63
C ARG A 158 10.92 21.48 -7.76
N ALA A 159 10.93 22.51 -6.92
CA ALA A 159 11.99 22.85 -5.98
C ALA A 159 11.62 22.41 -4.55
N TYR A 160 10.59 21.57 -4.40
CA TYR A 160 10.06 21.05 -3.14
C TYR A 160 9.58 22.12 -2.16
N ARG A 161 9.32 23.34 -2.65
CA ARG A 161 8.72 24.40 -1.84
C ARG A 161 7.27 24.02 -1.57
N ARG A 162 6.87 23.99 -0.30
CA ARG A 162 5.51 23.66 0.08
C ARG A 162 4.63 24.89 0.07
N TYR A 163 3.49 24.77 -0.60
CA TYR A 163 2.51 25.82 -0.75
C TYR A 163 1.34 25.59 0.20
N TRP A 164 0.91 26.66 0.84
CA TRP A 164 -0.14 26.69 1.84
C TRP A 164 -1.19 27.72 1.46
N VAL A 165 -2.45 27.40 1.70
CA VAL A 165 -3.56 28.35 1.65
C VAL A 165 -4.28 28.27 2.99
N PHE A 166 -4.57 29.44 3.53
CA PHE A 166 -5.32 29.57 4.76
C PHE A 166 -6.73 30.01 4.43
N GLY A 167 -7.75 29.35 5.00
CA GLY A 167 -9.14 29.71 4.75
C GLY A 167 -9.52 31.10 5.28
N ASN A 168 -8.74 31.64 6.22
CA ASN A 168 -8.96 32.92 6.88
C ASN A 168 -8.01 34.04 6.43
N ILE A 169 -7.00 33.76 5.59
CA ILE A 169 -6.06 34.76 5.08
C ILE A 169 -5.92 34.61 3.57
N PRO A 170 -6.33 35.62 2.76
CA PRO A 170 -6.16 35.55 1.33
C PRO A 170 -4.67 35.60 0.98
N GLY A 171 -4.18 34.57 0.33
CA GLY A 171 -2.79 34.50 -0.13
C GLY A 171 -2.36 33.07 -0.44
N LEU A 172 -1.34 32.97 -1.28
CA LEU A 172 -0.57 31.75 -1.49
C LEU A 172 0.70 31.88 -0.65
N PHE A 173 0.81 31.06 0.39
CA PHE A 173 1.93 31.09 1.32
C PHE A 173 2.92 29.99 0.96
N ILE A 174 4.20 30.30 1.12
CA ILE A 174 5.28 29.36 0.84
C ILE A 174 5.97 29.11 2.18
N GLU A 175 6.19 27.85 2.51
CA GLU A 175 6.97 27.46 3.68
C GLU A 175 8.40 27.99 3.54
N ASP A 176 8.79 28.87 4.45
CA ASP A 176 10.12 29.44 4.52
C ASP A 176 10.96 28.63 5.52
N ASN A 177 12.24 28.41 5.23
CA ASN A 177 13.20 27.65 6.06
C ASN A 177 13.12 26.10 6.04
N GLU A 178 12.72 25.48 4.92
CA GLU A 178 12.98 24.05 4.72
C GLU A 178 14.51 23.83 4.65
N GLN A 179 15.08 23.12 5.61
CA GLN A 179 16.55 22.97 5.73
C GLN A 179 17.15 22.10 4.61
N ASN A 180 16.37 21.16 4.07
CA ASN A 180 16.81 20.25 3.02
C ASN A 180 15.67 20.01 2.01
N PRO A 181 15.31 21.01 1.17
CA PRO A 181 14.22 20.85 0.20
C PRO A 181 14.58 19.80 -0.87
N GLY A 182 15.86 19.57 -1.14
CA GLY A 182 16.33 18.68 -2.19
C GLY A 182 16.63 19.42 -3.50
N LEU A 183 17.10 18.68 -4.51
CA LEU A 183 17.50 19.25 -5.80
C LEU A 183 16.30 19.39 -6.74
N CYS A 184 16.20 20.53 -7.41
CA CYS A 184 15.12 20.79 -8.36
C CYS A 184 15.04 19.67 -9.41
N ARG A 185 13.83 19.19 -9.73
CA ARG A 185 13.64 18.17 -10.78
C ARG A 185 14.17 18.68 -12.13
N ASP A 186 14.91 17.84 -12.84
CA ASP A 186 15.51 18.16 -14.15
C ASP A 186 14.46 18.40 -15.24
N SER A 187 13.30 17.75 -15.13
CA SER A 187 12.18 17.89 -16.05
C SER A 187 11.01 18.66 -15.41
N PRO A 188 10.27 19.49 -16.17
CA PRO A 188 9.05 20.12 -15.69
C PRO A 188 8.06 19.11 -15.10
N THR A 189 7.33 19.50 -14.05
CA THR A 189 6.23 18.68 -13.53
C THR A 189 5.18 18.51 -14.63
N PRO A 190 4.85 17.28 -15.05
CA PRO A 190 3.89 17.05 -16.13
C PRO A 190 2.53 17.68 -15.79
N TYR A 191 2.00 18.52 -16.67
CA TYR A 191 0.67 19.10 -16.50
C TYR A 191 -0.40 18.03 -16.75
N LYS A 192 -1.11 17.62 -15.70
CA LYS A 192 -2.21 16.66 -15.76
C LYS A 192 -3.53 17.37 -15.38
N PRO A 193 -4.25 17.98 -16.34
CA PRO A 193 -5.43 18.80 -16.06
C PRO A 193 -6.61 18.03 -15.46
N ASN A 194 -6.72 16.72 -15.77
CA ASN A 194 -7.78 15.85 -15.26
C ASN A 194 -7.34 15.08 -14.01
N LEU A 195 -6.26 15.49 -13.34
CA LEU A 195 -5.78 14.82 -12.15
C LEU A 195 -6.65 15.26 -10.97
N ASN A 196 -7.66 14.45 -10.64
CA ASN A 196 -8.42 14.66 -9.41
C ASN A 196 -7.54 14.26 -8.21
N PRO A 197 -7.21 15.19 -7.27
CA PRO A 197 -6.37 14.89 -6.13
C PRO A 197 -6.90 13.77 -5.24
N THR A 198 -8.23 13.55 -5.22
CA THR A 198 -8.87 12.47 -4.46
C THR A 198 -8.91 11.13 -5.18
N GLU A 199 -8.64 11.08 -6.49
CA GLU A 199 -8.65 9.84 -7.28
C GLU A 199 -7.24 9.40 -7.68
N SER A 200 -6.24 10.29 -7.56
CA SER A 200 -4.84 9.99 -7.85
C SER A 200 -4.17 9.26 -6.67
N PRO A 201 -3.80 7.97 -6.81
CA PRO A 201 -3.14 7.21 -5.74
C PRO A 201 -1.76 7.78 -5.38
N GLU A 202 -1.14 8.54 -6.28
CA GLU A 202 0.15 9.19 -6.09
C GLU A 202 0.05 10.42 -5.18
N LEU A 203 -1.03 11.20 -5.29
CA LEU A 203 -1.26 12.38 -4.46
C LEU A 203 -1.78 12.01 -3.07
N LEU A 204 -2.59 10.97 -2.96
CA LEU A 204 -3.02 10.41 -1.66
C LEU A 204 -1.85 9.89 -0.82
N LYS A 205 -0.68 9.64 -1.42
CA LYS A 205 0.55 9.25 -0.70
C LYS A 205 1.38 10.44 -0.19
N GLN A 206 1.08 11.67 -0.63
CA GLN A 206 1.82 12.89 -0.28
C GLN A 206 1.13 13.73 0.81
N VAL A 207 -0.11 13.37 1.17
CA VAL A 207 -0.88 13.89 2.31
C VAL A 207 -0.63 13.00 3.53
#